data_AF-A0A7C0ZPQ2-F1
#
_entry.id   AF-A0A7C0ZPQ2-F1
#
_cell.length_a   1.000
_cell.length_b   1.000
_cell.length_c   1.000
_cell.angle_alpha   90.00
_cell.angle_beta   90.00
_cell.angle_gamma   90.00
#
_symmetry.space_group_name_H-M   'P 1'
#
loop_
_entity.id
_entity.type
_entity.pdbx_description
1 polymer ?
#
loop_
_entity_poly.entity_id
_entity_poly.type
_entity_poly.pdbx_seq_one_letter_code
_entity_poly.pdbx_strand_id
1 'polypeptide(L)'
;MKSICRCLWPTFLCLFFIRTSILGQANTIEPGKPIPPRTPQLEKADSLVADTLRTEVLQNLERTALYDSLMIRASRNIWTRRLYEIFFVTPSNKASGENDQPRSVKTYFNSYSGMTIRSIRIRKVEPFGTSINDTTLIHEGWLGKGLNTLHINTKNRIIRNNLIFDTGDRIDPMILAENERILRSLPFINDARILVSRAGVDSVDLVVITRDVFSMGFDMMLNDLNEGRIEFFDRNFLGFGHEWENHFLWDGDRNTKTGYEGIYRINNMWGSFIHARLNYYHAFGRKNYGLYMNRNFLTPRTRYAGGLQVRYVHDFIPNDSTGLPEEVDYTYQDYWMGRSFLLNPGNRSRFVMAGRFVSNRMIRRPEITRTSFYKYHTRNMVLGSLTYSRENFFSSRLIYNYGRTEDISYGTLVELTGGLEINEFNT
;
A
#
# COMPACT_ATOMS: atom_id res chain seq x y z
N MET A 1 -17.86 -61.92 -0.95
CA MET A 1 -18.48 -60.99 -1.93
C MET A 1 -19.23 -59.91 -1.18
N LYS A 2 -19.10 -58.65 -1.62
CA LYS A 2 -19.70 -57.38 -1.12
C LYS A 2 -18.96 -56.62 -0.01
N SER A 3 -18.21 -55.63 -0.49
CA SER A 3 -17.87 -54.33 0.11
C SER A 3 -19.10 -53.53 0.55
N ILE A 4 -18.93 -52.53 1.45
CA ILE A 4 -19.31 -51.10 1.22
C ILE A 4 -18.96 -50.19 2.42
N CYS A 5 -18.37 -49.04 2.07
CA CYS A 5 -18.30 -47.70 2.70
C CYS A 5 -17.77 -47.47 4.13
N ARG A 6 -16.58 -46.84 4.16
CA ARG A 6 -16.17 -45.87 5.20
C ARG A 6 -16.49 -44.45 4.72
N CYS A 7 -17.31 -43.72 5.47
CA CYS A 7 -17.39 -42.26 5.41
C CYS A 7 -16.46 -41.67 6.48
N LEU A 8 -15.51 -40.83 6.05
CA LEU A 8 -14.67 -39.99 6.90
C LEU A 8 -15.32 -38.59 6.96
N TRP A 9 -15.71 -38.17 8.16
CA TRP A 9 -16.08 -36.80 8.48
C TRP A 9 -14.82 -36.06 8.97
N PRO A 10 -14.49 -34.86 8.46
CA PRO A 10 -13.44 -34.05 9.07
C PRO A 10 -14.03 -33.22 10.21
N THR A 11 -13.53 -33.43 11.42
CA THR A 11 -13.77 -32.58 12.58
C THR A 11 -12.98 -31.27 12.44
N PHE A 12 -13.69 -30.16 12.26
CA PHE A 12 -13.11 -28.81 12.38
C PHE A 12 -12.94 -28.47 13.86
N LEU A 13 -11.71 -28.17 14.27
CA LEU A 13 -11.39 -27.71 15.63
C LEU A 13 -11.47 -26.18 15.67
N CYS A 14 -12.59 -25.63 16.15
CA CYS A 14 -12.72 -24.22 16.51
C CYS A 14 -11.96 -23.96 17.82
N LEU A 15 -11.02 -23.01 17.81
CA LEU A 15 -10.41 -22.45 19.02
C LEU A 15 -10.91 -21.01 19.21
N PHE A 16 -11.78 -20.82 20.19
CA PHE A 16 -12.18 -19.51 20.71
C PHE A 16 -11.03 -18.90 21.52
N PHE A 17 -10.72 -17.61 21.28
CA PHE A 17 -9.92 -16.81 22.19
C PHE A 17 -10.80 -15.72 22.81
N ILE A 18 -11.02 -15.80 24.12
CA ILE A 18 -11.60 -14.73 24.93
C ILE A 18 -10.46 -13.78 25.30
N ARG A 19 -10.53 -12.53 24.85
CA ARG A 19 -9.69 -11.44 25.38
C ARG A 19 -10.50 -10.71 26.45
N THR A 20 -10.06 -10.78 27.70
CA THR A 20 -10.52 -9.88 28.76
C THR A 20 -9.78 -8.55 28.63
N SER A 21 -10.51 -7.48 28.32
CA SER A 21 -10.02 -6.10 28.41
C SER A 21 -10.32 -5.56 29.82
N ILE A 22 -9.28 -5.03 30.48
CA ILE A 22 -9.40 -4.31 31.75
C ILE A 22 -9.87 -2.88 31.42
N LEU A 23 -10.98 -2.47 32.03
CA LEU A 23 -11.52 -1.11 31.97
C LEU A 23 -10.53 -0.09 32.54
N GLY A 24 -10.16 0.92 31.73
CA GLY A 24 -9.61 2.19 32.20
C GLY A 24 -10.71 3.24 32.19
N GLN A 25 -11.11 3.72 33.37
CA GLN A 25 -12.07 4.82 33.54
C GLN A 25 -11.51 6.11 32.92
N ALA A 26 -12.23 6.68 31.96
CA ALA A 26 -12.05 8.05 31.53
C ALA A 26 -12.84 8.97 32.47
N ASN A 27 -12.14 9.75 33.30
CA ASN A 27 -12.77 10.83 34.06
C ASN A 27 -13.10 11.98 33.11
N THR A 28 -14.38 12.33 33.05
CA THR A 28 -14.92 13.53 32.42
C THR A 28 -14.47 14.77 33.20
N ILE A 29 -13.86 15.73 32.51
CA ILE A 29 -13.58 17.06 33.05
C ILE A 29 -14.65 18.01 32.50
N GLU A 30 -15.41 18.64 33.39
CA GLU A 30 -16.41 19.66 33.06
C GLU A 30 -15.76 20.96 32.53
N PRO A 31 -16.40 21.67 31.59
CA PRO A 31 -15.86 22.90 31.01
C PRO A 31 -16.11 24.11 31.94
N GLY A 32 -15.08 24.91 32.21
CA GLY A 32 -15.29 26.30 32.70
C GLY A 32 -14.40 26.86 33.81
N LYS A 33 -13.08 26.60 33.86
CA LYS A 33 -12.15 27.42 34.66
C LYS A 33 -10.89 27.83 33.88
N PRO A 34 -10.44 29.10 33.98
CA PRO A 34 -9.27 29.61 33.27
C PRO A 34 -7.97 29.03 33.85
N ILE A 35 -7.06 28.66 32.95
CA ILE A 35 -5.73 28.12 33.26
C ILE A 35 -4.78 29.31 33.55
N PRO A 36 -4.04 29.33 34.67
CA PRO A 36 -3.06 30.37 34.94
C PRO A 36 -1.79 30.19 34.08
N PRO A 37 -1.08 31.29 33.72
CA PRO A 37 0.09 31.22 32.86
C PRO A 37 1.26 30.49 33.53
N ARG A 38 1.80 29.46 32.86
CA ARG A 38 2.97 28.70 33.33
C ARG A 38 4.24 29.37 32.81
N THR A 39 5.00 29.97 33.72
CA THR A 39 6.36 30.46 33.48
C THR A 39 7.28 29.27 33.09
N PRO A 40 8.16 29.39 32.08
CA PRO A 40 9.06 28.29 31.73
C PRO A 40 10.13 28.15 32.81
N GLN A 41 10.12 27.04 33.55
CA GLN A 41 11.30 26.63 34.32
C GLN A 41 12.24 25.87 33.37
N LEU A 42 13.50 26.31 33.31
CA LEU A 42 14.58 25.61 32.64
C LEU A 42 14.90 24.33 33.43
N GLU A 43 14.24 23.23 33.07
CA GLU A 43 14.56 21.90 33.60
C GLU A 43 15.53 21.20 32.63
N LYS A 44 16.58 20.58 33.18
CA LYS A 44 17.72 19.98 32.46
C LYS A 44 17.25 19.00 31.38
N ALA A 45 17.52 19.32 30.11
CA ALA A 45 17.24 18.45 28.97
C ALA A 45 17.98 17.09 29.03
N ASP A 46 19.08 17.00 29.77
CA ASP A 46 19.89 15.77 29.85
C ASP A 46 19.23 14.62 30.63
N SER A 47 18.34 14.90 31.59
CA SER A 47 17.68 13.83 32.36
C SER A 47 16.52 13.19 31.59
N LEU A 48 15.79 13.97 30.80
CA LEU A 48 14.67 13.48 29.98
C LEU A 48 15.15 12.57 28.85
N VAL A 49 16.29 12.87 28.23
CA VAL A 49 16.87 12.00 27.18
C VAL A 49 17.35 10.68 27.78
N ALA A 50 17.98 10.71 28.97
CA ALA A 50 18.42 9.51 29.67
C ALA A 50 17.24 8.63 30.12
N ASP A 51 16.16 9.23 30.62
CA ASP A 51 14.96 8.48 31.01
C ASP A 51 14.22 7.91 29.80
N THR A 52 14.15 8.63 28.68
CA THR A 52 13.52 8.12 27.45
C THR A 52 14.30 6.93 26.89
N LEU A 53 15.64 7.03 26.83
CA LEU A 53 16.51 5.93 26.40
C LEU A 53 16.42 4.73 27.35
N ARG A 54 16.37 4.97 28.66
CA ARG A 54 16.19 3.90 29.66
C ARG A 54 14.84 3.21 29.53
N THR A 55 13.78 3.98 29.23
CA THR A 55 12.43 3.45 29.02
C THR A 55 12.36 2.61 27.74
N GLU A 56 12.97 3.04 26.64
CA GLU A 56 13.07 2.25 25.41
C GLU A 56 13.89 0.97 25.60
N VAL A 57 15.02 1.04 26.31
CA VAL A 57 15.85 -0.14 26.61
C VAL A 57 15.07 -1.14 27.47
N LEU A 58 14.35 -0.69 28.49
CA LEU A 58 13.51 -1.56 29.33
C LEU A 58 12.35 -2.18 28.54
N GLN A 59 11.66 -1.39 27.70
CA GLN A 59 10.60 -1.91 26.84
C GLN A 59 11.13 -2.94 25.83
N ASN A 60 12.33 -2.74 25.30
CA ASN A 60 12.97 -3.71 24.40
C ASN A 60 13.36 -4.99 25.14
N LEU A 61 13.91 -4.89 26.36
CA LEU A 61 14.25 -6.04 27.18
C LEU A 61 13.00 -6.87 27.56
N GLU A 62 11.91 -6.20 27.95
CA GLU A 62 10.62 -6.84 28.23
C GLU A 62 10.05 -7.52 26.98
N ARG A 63 10.10 -6.87 25.81
CA ARG A 63 9.70 -7.48 24.53
C ARG A 63 10.54 -8.72 24.23
N THR A 64 11.86 -8.67 24.36
CA THR A 64 12.73 -9.83 24.11
C THR A 64 12.44 -10.98 25.08
N ALA A 65 12.24 -10.69 26.37
CA ALA A 65 11.89 -11.71 27.35
C ALA A 65 10.52 -12.35 27.07
N LEU A 66 9.55 -11.57 26.58
CA LEU A 66 8.25 -12.09 26.12
C LEU A 66 8.43 -13.01 24.90
N TYR A 67 9.19 -12.60 23.87
CA TYR A 67 9.47 -13.42 22.69
C TYR A 67 10.18 -14.73 23.06
N ASP A 68 11.16 -14.68 23.96
CA ASP A 68 11.90 -15.83 24.44
C ASP A 68 11.00 -16.79 25.24
N SER A 69 10.14 -16.26 26.11
CA SER A 69 9.19 -17.07 26.86
C SER A 69 8.17 -17.76 25.96
N LEU A 70 7.72 -17.09 24.88
CA LEU A 70 6.83 -17.65 23.87
C LEU A 70 7.55 -18.72 23.03
N MET A 71 8.82 -18.49 22.66
CA MET A 71 9.67 -19.49 21.97
C MET A 71 9.82 -20.75 22.83
N ILE A 72 10.11 -20.59 24.13
CA ILE A 72 10.29 -21.71 25.07
C ILE A 72 8.97 -22.48 25.25
N ARG A 73 7.82 -21.80 25.32
CA ARG A 73 6.51 -22.46 25.43
C ARG A 73 6.12 -23.15 24.12
N ALA A 74 6.34 -22.50 22.99
CA ALA A 74 6.03 -23.03 21.67
C ALA A 74 6.93 -24.22 21.30
N SER A 75 8.21 -24.22 21.71
CA SER A 75 9.15 -25.31 21.41
C SER A 75 8.84 -26.64 22.11
N ARG A 76 7.90 -26.66 23.08
CA ARG A 76 7.48 -27.87 23.80
C ARG A 76 6.70 -28.88 22.94
N ASN A 77 6.05 -28.43 21.87
CA ASN A 77 5.32 -29.30 20.96
C ASN A 77 5.73 -28.99 19.52
N ILE A 78 5.89 -30.04 18.70
CA ILE A 78 6.24 -29.93 17.28
C ILE A 78 5.28 -28.97 16.58
N TRP A 79 3.96 -29.04 16.84
CA TRP A 79 2.98 -28.19 16.17
C TRP A 79 3.04 -26.73 16.58
N THR A 80 3.20 -26.44 17.89
CA THR A 80 3.32 -25.06 18.37
C THR A 80 4.66 -24.44 18.00
N ARG A 81 5.73 -25.24 17.94
CA ARG A 81 7.04 -24.79 17.45
C ARG A 81 6.95 -24.38 15.99
N ARG A 82 6.24 -25.18 15.17
CA ARG A 82 5.98 -24.88 13.76
C ARG A 82 5.12 -23.62 13.59
N LEU A 83 4.09 -23.43 14.40
CA LEU A 83 3.29 -22.18 14.39
C LEU A 83 4.13 -20.97 14.81
N TYR A 84 4.98 -21.12 15.83
CA TYR A 84 5.88 -20.06 16.25
C TYR A 84 6.86 -19.67 15.14
N GLU A 85 7.48 -20.65 14.47
CA GLU A 85 8.35 -20.43 13.29
C GLU A 85 7.62 -19.71 12.13
N ILE A 86 6.28 -19.84 12.03
CA ILE A 86 5.46 -19.19 11.00
C ILE A 86 5.18 -17.72 11.35
N PHE A 87 4.84 -17.43 12.61
CA PHE A 87 4.40 -16.11 13.02
C PHE A 87 5.54 -15.20 13.53
N PHE A 88 6.65 -15.79 13.97
CA PHE A 88 7.78 -15.07 14.55
C PHE A 88 9.05 -15.36 13.75
N VAL A 89 9.49 -14.36 12.98
CA VAL A 89 10.78 -14.39 12.30
C VAL A 89 11.85 -14.07 13.34
N THR A 90 12.71 -15.03 13.67
CA THR A 90 13.92 -14.74 14.45
C THR A 90 14.76 -13.75 13.65
N PRO A 91 15.03 -12.53 14.15
CA PRO A 91 15.90 -11.60 13.45
C PRO A 91 17.25 -12.29 13.26
N SER A 92 17.63 -12.53 12.01
CA SER A 92 18.98 -13.01 11.71
C SER A 92 19.95 -11.93 12.19
N ASN A 93 20.86 -12.28 13.10
CA ASN A 93 21.98 -11.44 13.55
C ASN A 93 22.93 -11.04 12.40
N LYS A 94 22.67 -11.50 11.17
CA LYS A 94 23.22 -10.96 9.94
C LYS A 94 22.11 -10.28 9.17
N ALA A 95 21.78 -9.05 9.56
CA ALA A 95 21.21 -8.09 8.62
C ALA A 95 22.31 -7.78 7.58
N SER A 96 22.43 -8.63 6.54
CA SER A 96 23.39 -8.47 5.42
C SER A 96 23.12 -7.23 4.55
N GLY A 97 22.53 -6.17 5.11
CA GLY A 97 22.30 -4.88 4.46
C GLY A 97 22.80 -3.68 5.27
N GLU A 98 23.37 -3.87 6.46
CA GLU A 98 23.78 -2.78 7.36
C GLU A 98 24.98 -1.96 6.83
N ASN A 99 25.71 -2.45 5.81
CA ASN A 99 26.90 -1.79 5.26
C ASN A 99 26.77 -1.29 3.81
N ASP A 100 25.60 -1.36 3.17
CA ASP A 100 25.42 -0.73 1.86
C ASP A 100 25.23 0.78 2.06
N GLN A 101 26.31 1.54 1.85
CA GLN A 101 26.26 3.00 1.72
C GLN A 101 25.11 3.39 0.77
N PRO A 102 24.35 4.46 1.04
CA PRO A 102 23.31 4.95 0.14
C PRO A 102 23.95 5.27 -1.20
N ARG A 103 23.86 4.31 -2.13
CA ARG A 103 24.43 4.45 -3.45
C ARG A 103 23.59 5.50 -4.14
N SER A 104 24.19 6.61 -4.55
CA SER A 104 23.60 7.43 -5.61
C SER A 104 23.53 6.54 -6.85
N VAL A 105 22.37 5.88 -7.05
CA VAL A 105 22.07 4.98 -8.16
C VAL A 105 22.41 5.67 -9.49
N LYS A 106 22.20 7.00 -9.56
CA LYS A 106 22.60 7.87 -10.67
C LYS A 106 24.10 7.77 -11.01
N THR A 107 24.97 7.75 -10.00
CA THR A 107 26.43 7.75 -10.21
C THR A 107 26.91 6.47 -10.90
N TYR A 108 26.24 5.33 -10.66
CA TYR A 108 26.55 4.07 -11.33
C TYR A 108 26.27 4.11 -12.83
N PHE A 109 25.15 4.72 -13.25
CA PHE A 109 24.74 4.75 -14.65
C PHE A 109 25.44 5.83 -15.49
N ASN A 110 26.03 6.85 -14.86
CA ASN A 110 26.68 7.96 -15.57
C ASN A 110 27.79 7.51 -16.53
N SER A 111 28.51 6.42 -16.23
CA SER A 111 29.59 5.88 -17.09
C SER A 111 29.12 5.25 -18.40
N TYR A 112 27.82 5.07 -18.56
CA TYR A 112 27.17 4.50 -19.74
C TYR A 112 26.26 5.52 -20.46
N SER A 113 26.26 6.78 -20.02
CA SER A 113 25.38 7.82 -20.58
C SER A 113 25.61 7.97 -22.08
N GLY A 114 24.51 8.02 -22.85
CA GLY A 114 24.54 8.21 -24.31
C GLY A 114 24.74 6.93 -25.13
N MET A 115 25.16 5.81 -24.53
CA MET A 115 25.29 4.52 -25.23
C MET A 115 23.92 3.98 -25.64
N THR A 116 23.87 3.16 -26.69
CA THR A 116 22.63 2.58 -27.23
C THR A 116 22.29 1.26 -26.55
N ILE A 117 21.03 1.10 -26.14
CA ILE A 117 20.51 -0.13 -25.54
C ILE A 117 20.33 -1.19 -26.64
N ARG A 118 21.20 -2.19 -26.68
CA ARG A 118 21.13 -3.29 -27.65
C ARG A 118 20.09 -4.33 -27.27
N SER A 119 20.09 -4.77 -26.01
CA SER A 119 19.17 -5.79 -25.54
C SER A 119 18.80 -5.60 -24.06
N ILE A 120 17.58 -6.05 -23.71
CA ILE A 120 17.05 -6.03 -22.35
C ILE A 120 16.65 -7.45 -21.97
N ARG A 121 17.36 -8.03 -20.99
CA ARG A 121 17.08 -9.35 -20.42
C ARG A 121 16.48 -9.20 -19.03
N ILE A 122 15.49 -10.03 -18.71
CA ILE A 122 14.84 -10.03 -17.39
C ILE A 122 15.23 -11.30 -16.66
N ARG A 123 15.80 -11.17 -15.47
CA ARG A 123 16.17 -12.27 -14.57
C ARG A 123 15.36 -12.14 -13.28
N LYS A 124 14.64 -13.20 -12.93
CA LYS A 124 13.83 -13.26 -11.72
C LYS A 124 14.54 -14.13 -10.70
N VAL A 125 14.55 -13.66 -9.47
CA VAL A 125 15.17 -14.31 -8.32
C VAL A 125 14.08 -14.73 -7.34
N GLU A 126 14.26 -15.86 -6.66
CA GLU A 126 13.24 -16.45 -5.79
C GLU A 126 12.93 -15.56 -4.55
N PRO A 127 11.67 -15.55 -4.07
CA PRO A 127 11.25 -14.66 -2.99
C PRO A 127 11.90 -15.03 -1.64
N PHE A 128 12.05 -16.32 -1.34
CA PHE A 128 12.68 -16.80 -0.11
C PHE A 128 14.13 -17.25 -0.37
N GLY A 129 14.97 -17.23 0.66
CA GLY A 129 16.30 -17.84 0.62
C GLY A 129 17.43 -17.09 -0.08
N THR A 130 17.13 -16.13 -0.97
CA THR A 130 18.13 -15.43 -1.80
C THR A 130 18.17 -13.92 -1.57
N SER A 131 19.31 -13.28 -1.90
CA SER A 131 19.47 -11.83 -1.91
C SER A 131 19.74 -11.32 -3.34
N ILE A 132 19.29 -10.11 -3.68
CA ILE A 132 19.66 -9.50 -4.98
C ILE A 132 21.17 -9.20 -5.02
N ASN A 133 21.78 -8.91 -3.88
CA ASN A 133 23.22 -8.63 -3.77
C ASN A 133 24.06 -9.92 -3.81
N ASP A 134 23.48 -11.07 -3.47
CA ASP A 134 24.14 -12.37 -3.53
C ASP A 134 23.12 -13.48 -3.84
N THR A 135 23.08 -13.89 -5.10
CA THR A 135 22.17 -14.95 -5.58
C THR A 135 22.68 -16.37 -5.28
N THR A 136 23.87 -16.51 -4.68
CA THR A 136 24.52 -17.81 -4.43
C THR A 136 24.28 -18.35 -3.01
N LEU A 137 23.89 -17.48 -2.08
CA LEU A 137 23.48 -17.86 -0.73
C LEU A 137 22.03 -18.32 -0.77
N ILE A 138 21.81 -19.63 -0.61
CA ILE A 138 20.49 -20.23 -0.40
C ILE A 138 20.43 -20.66 1.07
N HIS A 139 19.70 -19.93 1.90
CA HIS A 139 19.34 -20.37 3.24
C HIS A 139 17.85 -20.72 3.26
N GLU A 140 17.52 -21.93 2.82
CA GLU A 140 16.12 -22.37 2.72
C GLU A 140 15.84 -23.53 3.66
N GLY A 141 15.00 -23.26 4.67
CA GLY A 141 14.27 -24.31 5.37
C GLY A 141 13.22 -24.95 4.45
N TRP A 142 12.72 -26.13 4.85
CA TRP A 142 11.72 -26.90 4.08
C TRP A 142 10.43 -26.11 3.76
N LEU A 143 10.03 -25.19 4.64
CA LEU A 143 8.89 -24.28 4.42
C LEU A 143 9.14 -23.31 3.27
N GLY A 144 10.34 -22.73 3.19
CA GLY A 144 10.72 -21.82 2.10
C GLY A 144 10.65 -22.51 0.75
N LYS A 145 11.09 -23.76 0.66
CA LYS A 145 10.99 -24.58 -0.56
C LYS A 145 9.55 -24.90 -0.97
N GLY A 146 8.70 -25.23 0.01
CA GLY A 146 7.27 -25.45 -0.23
C GLY A 146 6.58 -24.20 -0.75
N LEU A 147 6.86 -23.05 -0.13
CA LEU A 147 6.31 -21.75 -0.55
C LEU A 147 6.85 -21.29 -1.91
N ASN A 148 8.14 -21.47 -2.19
CA ASN A 148 8.72 -21.20 -3.52
C ASN A 148 8.04 -22.04 -4.62
N THR A 149 7.65 -23.28 -4.32
CA THR A 149 6.93 -24.16 -5.27
C THR A 149 5.52 -23.65 -5.56
N LEU A 150 4.85 -23.07 -4.55
CA LEU A 150 3.52 -22.48 -4.71
C LEU A 150 3.55 -21.07 -5.30
N HIS A 151 4.71 -20.42 -5.34
CA HIS A 151 4.87 -19.06 -5.84
C HIS A 151 4.81 -19.01 -7.37
N ILE A 152 3.91 -18.18 -7.89
CA ILE A 152 3.86 -17.87 -9.31
C ILE A 152 4.65 -16.58 -9.57
N ASN A 153 5.79 -16.74 -10.23
CA ASN A 153 6.63 -15.61 -10.62
C ASN A 153 5.91 -14.67 -11.61
N THR A 154 6.19 -13.37 -11.49
CA THR A 154 5.71 -12.34 -12.42
C THR A 154 6.14 -12.64 -13.86
N LYS A 155 5.24 -12.43 -14.82
CA LYS A 155 5.54 -12.64 -16.24
C LYS A 155 6.50 -11.56 -16.75
N ASN A 156 7.44 -11.95 -17.62
CA ASN A 156 8.44 -11.01 -18.19
C ASN A 156 7.79 -9.82 -18.91
N ARG A 157 6.63 -10.05 -19.56
CA ARG A 157 5.86 -8.98 -20.20
C ARG A 157 5.39 -7.92 -19.21
N ILE A 158 5.03 -8.30 -17.98
CA ILE A 158 4.60 -7.34 -16.94
C ILE A 158 5.78 -6.48 -16.50
N ILE A 159 6.96 -7.08 -16.26
CA ILE A 159 8.17 -6.31 -15.96
C ILE A 159 8.51 -5.35 -17.11
N ARG A 160 8.48 -5.83 -18.35
CA ARG A 160 8.73 -5.02 -19.54
C ARG A 160 7.75 -3.85 -19.69
N ASN A 161 6.46 -4.08 -19.47
CA ASN A 161 5.43 -3.05 -19.53
C ASN A 161 5.60 -1.93 -18.47
N ASN A 162 6.41 -2.18 -17.43
CA ASN A 162 6.73 -1.18 -16.41
C ASN A 162 8.08 -0.49 -16.65
N LEU A 163 8.76 -0.77 -17.78
CA LEU A 163 9.95 -0.05 -18.19
C LEU A 163 9.55 1.21 -18.98
N ILE A 164 10.20 2.35 -18.69
CA ILE A 164 10.04 3.61 -19.43
C ILE A 164 11.18 3.86 -20.45
N PHE A 165 11.86 2.80 -20.87
CA PHE A 165 12.84 2.77 -21.97
C PHE A 165 12.70 1.44 -22.73
N ASP A 166 13.14 1.44 -23.98
CA ASP A 166 13.13 0.28 -24.85
C ASP A 166 14.49 0.02 -25.52
N THR A 167 14.60 -1.13 -26.20
CA THR A 167 15.76 -1.44 -27.04
C THR A 167 15.87 -0.43 -28.19
N GLY A 168 17.07 0.10 -28.41
CA GLY A 168 17.35 1.15 -29.38
C GLY A 168 17.45 2.55 -28.76
N ASP A 169 16.96 2.75 -27.53
CA ASP A 169 17.08 4.03 -26.85
C ASP A 169 18.53 4.32 -26.43
N ARG A 170 18.86 5.62 -26.31
CA ARG A 170 20.10 6.06 -25.67
C ARG A 170 19.94 6.04 -24.16
N ILE A 171 20.97 5.57 -23.45
CA ILE A 171 20.99 5.58 -21.99
C ILE A 171 20.91 7.03 -21.47
N ASP A 172 19.80 7.33 -20.80
CA ASP A 172 19.70 8.39 -19.80
C ASP A 172 19.87 7.72 -18.41
N PRO A 173 20.98 8.00 -17.69
CA PRO A 173 21.21 7.49 -16.34
C PRO A 173 20.03 7.71 -15.38
N MET A 174 19.30 8.82 -15.58
CA MET A 174 18.15 9.17 -14.78
C MET A 174 16.96 8.24 -15.04
N ILE A 175 16.75 7.85 -16.30
CA ILE A 175 15.68 6.94 -16.68
C ILE A 175 15.92 5.54 -16.11
N LEU A 176 17.16 5.04 -16.15
CA LEU A 176 17.50 3.74 -15.55
C LEU A 176 17.27 3.73 -14.03
N ALA A 177 17.74 4.77 -13.34
CA ALA A 177 17.51 4.94 -11.90
C ALA A 177 16.00 5.04 -11.57
N GLU A 178 15.23 5.76 -12.38
CA GLU A 178 13.78 5.85 -12.21
C GLU A 178 13.09 4.52 -12.39
N ASN A 179 13.51 3.69 -13.34
CA ASN A 179 12.92 2.36 -13.53
C ASN A 179 13.17 1.41 -12.38
N GLU A 180 14.34 1.45 -11.75
CA GLU A 180 14.57 0.67 -10.52
C GLU A 180 13.54 1.05 -9.44
N ARG A 181 13.24 2.34 -9.27
CA ARG A 181 12.20 2.82 -8.35
C ARG A 181 10.80 2.41 -8.80
N ILE A 182 10.46 2.58 -10.08
CA ILE A 182 9.15 2.22 -10.64
C ILE A 182 8.88 0.73 -10.39
N LEU A 183 9.83 -0.14 -10.70
CA LEU A 183 9.70 -1.58 -10.45
C LEU A 183 9.54 -1.87 -8.95
N ARG A 184 10.31 -1.22 -8.07
CA ARG A 184 10.20 -1.38 -6.60
C ARG A 184 8.93 -0.78 -5.98
N SER A 185 8.22 0.06 -6.72
CA SER A 185 6.93 0.59 -6.30
C SER A 185 5.77 -0.39 -6.53
N LEU A 186 5.99 -1.43 -7.35
CA LEU A 186 4.98 -2.45 -7.63
C LEU A 186 4.74 -3.33 -6.39
N PRO A 187 3.48 -3.64 -6.04
CA PRO A 187 3.15 -4.33 -4.80
C PRO A 187 3.63 -5.79 -4.72
N PHE A 188 3.97 -6.38 -5.87
CA PHE A 188 4.47 -7.74 -5.99
C PHE A 188 5.98 -7.84 -6.21
N ILE A 189 6.70 -6.71 -6.22
CA ILE A 189 8.16 -6.65 -6.35
C ILE A 189 8.76 -6.16 -5.04
N ASN A 190 9.62 -6.99 -4.44
CA ASN A 190 10.34 -6.63 -3.22
C ASN A 190 11.53 -5.72 -3.54
N ASP A 191 12.33 -6.11 -4.53
CA ASP A 191 13.52 -5.37 -4.91
C ASP A 191 13.79 -5.52 -6.41
N ALA A 192 14.41 -4.50 -7.01
CA ALA A 192 14.74 -4.48 -8.43
C ALA A 192 16.05 -3.72 -8.68
N ARG A 193 16.87 -4.24 -9.59
CA ARG A 193 18.15 -3.67 -10.01
C ARG A 193 18.35 -3.80 -11.51
N ILE A 194 19.02 -2.83 -12.12
CA ILE A 194 19.41 -2.86 -13.52
C ILE A 194 20.92 -2.92 -13.58
N LEU A 195 21.44 -4.05 -14.10
CA LEU A 195 22.86 -4.19 -14.37
C LEU A 195 23.13 -3.80 -15.82
N VAL A 196 24.18 -3.02 -16.03
CA VAL A 196 24.64 -2.61 -17.36
C VAL A 196 25.93 -3.36 -17.68
N SER A 197 25.96 -4.02 -18.83
CA SER A 197 27.16 -4.63 -19.39
C SER A 197 27.49 -3.99 -20.73
N ARG A 198 28.77 -3.65 -20.97
CA ARG A 198 29.20 -3.17 -22.29
C ARG A 198 29.18 -4.32 -23.29
N ALA A 199 28.49 -4.10 -24.40
CA ALA A 199 28.35 -5.06 -25.49
C ALA A 199 29.20 -4.70 -26.72
N GLY A 200 29.73 -3.47 -26.76
CA GLY A 200 30.56 -2.91 -27.84
C GLY A 200 31.08 -1.52 -27.45
N VAL A 201 31.53 -0.74 -28.43
CA VAL A 201 32.07 0.62 -28.21
C VAL A 201 30.95 1.58 -27.74
N ASP A 202 29.82 1.59 -28.45
CA ASP A 202 28.69 2.50 -28.17
C ASP A 202 27.39 1.76 -27.82
N SER A 203 27.49 0.49 -27.43
CA SER A 203 26.32 -0.35 -27.15
C SER A 203 26.43 -1.11 -25.84
N VAL A 204 25.30 -1.28 -25.18
CA VAL A 204 25.17 -1.96 -23.89
C VAL A 204 24.06 -3.00 -23.91
N ASP A 205 24.22 -4.04 -23.09
CA ASP A 205 23.15 -4.94 -22.72
C ASP A 205 22.70 -4.65 -21.29
N LEU A 206 21.38 -4.63 -21.09
CA LEU A 206 20.77 -4.43 -19.78
C LEU A 206 20.22 -5.75 -19.25
N VAL A 207 20.49 -6.00 -17.97
CA VAL A 207 19.88 -7.10 -17.23
C VAL A 207 19.05 -6.52 -16.08
N VAL A 208 17.72 -6.62 -16.21
CA VAL A 208 16.77 -6.24 -15.17
C VAL A 208 16.61 -7.44 -14.24
N ILE A 209 17.06 -7.30 -13.00
CA ILE A 209 16.94 -8.30 -11.94
C ILE A 209 15.78 -7.89 -11.05
N THR A 210 14.81 -8.78 -10.84
CA THR A 210 13.70 -8.57 -9.91
C THR A 210 13.62 -9.70 -8.89
N ARG A 211 13.25 -9.35 -7.67
CA ARG A 211 12.85 -10.29 -6.63
C ARG A 211 11.39 -10.04 -6.28
N ASP A 212 10.57 -11.07 -6.48
CA ASP A 212 9.14 -10.98 -6.24
C ASP A 212 8.82 -11.13 -4.74
N VAL A 213 7.61 -10.73 -4.36
CA VAL A 213 7.02 -11.01 -3.04
C VAL A 213 6.07 -12.19 -3.18
N PHE A 214 5.97 -13.06 -2.17
CA PHE A 214 4.92 -14.06 -2.13
C PHE A 214 3.55 -13.36 -2.09
N SER A 215 2.74 -13.51 -3.14
CA SER A 215 1.62 -12.61 -3.41
C SER A 215 0.29 -13.03 -2.77
N MET A 216 0.12 -14.33 -2.47
CA MET A 216 -1.09 -14.87 -1.86
C MET A 216 -1.03 -14.76 -0.35
N GLY A 217 -2.15 -14.40 0.28
CA GLY A 217 -2.23 -14.28 1.71
C GLY A 217 -3.65 -14.33 2.24
N PHE A 218 -3.72 -14.41 3.56
CA PHE A 218 -4.94 -14.35 4.34
C PHE A 218 -4.70 -13.38 5.49
N ASP A 219 -5.71 -12.60 5.82
CA ASP A 219 -5.70 -11.73 7.00
C ASP A 219 -7.03 -11.88 7.76
N MET A 220 -7.00 -11.65 9.05
CA MET A 220 -8.18 -11.69 9.90
C MET A 220 -8.12 -10.58 10.94
N MET A 221 -9.12 -9.71 10.90
CA MET A 221 -9.28 -8.61 11.82
C MET A 221 -10.52 -8.85 12.68
N LEU A 222 -10.33 -8.91 14.00
CA LEU A 222 -11.42 -9.06 14.98
C LEU A 222 -11.52 -7.75 15.75
N ASN A 223 -12.66 -7.08 15.66
CA ASN A 223 -12.94 -5.86 16.43
C ASN A 223 -13.53 -6.24 17.80
N ASP A 224 -14.42 -7.24 17.83
CA ASP A 224 -15.00 -7.85 19.02
C ASP A 224 -15.26 -9.35 18.77
N LEU A 225 -15.71 -10.10 19.79
CA LEU A 225 -16.14 -11.49 19.67
C LEU A 225 -17.28 -11.67 18.65
N ASN A 226 -18.06 -10.62 18.39
CA ASN A 226 -19.22 -10.64 17.50
C ASN A 226 -19.02 -9.82 16.20
N GLU A 227 -17.87 -9.16 16.03
CA GLU A 227 -17.59 -8.29 14.89
C GLU A 227 -16.18 -8.54 14.34
N GLY A 228 -16.10 -8.80 13.03
CA GLY A 228 -14.81 -8.96 12.39
C GLY A 228 -14.88 -9.07 10.87
N ARG A 229 -13.69 -9.29 10.31
CA ARG A 229 -13.44 -9.42 8.88
C ARG A 229 -12.38 -10.48 8.66
N ILE A 230 -12.65 -11.33 7.67
CA ILE A 230 -11.69 -12.27 7.11
C ILE A 230 -11.37 -11.81 5.69
N GLU A 231 -10.09 -11.75 5.34
CA GLU A 231 -9.60 -11.37 4.03
C GLU A 231 -8.79 -12.49 3.38
N PHE A 232 -9.06 -12.75 2.11
CA PHE A 232 -8.21 -13.56 1.24
C PHE A 232 -7.75 -12.68 0.09
N PHE A 233 -6.44 -12.63 -0.16
CA PHE A 233 -5.89 -11.79 -1.21
C PHE A 233 -4.80 -12.48 -2.02
N ASP A 234 -4.66 -12.04 -3.27
CA ASP A 234 -3.50 -12.31 -4.12
C ASP A 234 -3.08 -11.01 -4.81
N ARG A 235 -1.84 -10.55 -4.56
CA ARG A 235 -1.29 -9.29 -5.10
C ARG A 235 -0.64 -9.44 -6.47
N ASN A 236 -0.55 -10.65 -7.02
CA ASN A 236 0.07 -10.94 -8.31
C ASN A 236 -0.62 -12.12 -8.99
N PHE A 237 -1.94 -12.02 -9.14
CA PHE A 237 -2.76 -13.12 -9.60
C PHE A 237 -2.22 -13.72 -10.91
N LEU A 238 -1.81 -15.00 -10.84
CA LEU A 238 -1.21 -15.78 -11.93
C LEU A 238 0.00 -15.10 -12.62
N GLY A 239 0.71 -14.23 -11.91
CA GLY A 239 1.89 -13.50 -12.41
C GLY A 239 1.57 -12.34 -13.37
N PHE A 240 0.31 -11.89 -13.44
CA PHE A 240 -0.12 -10.78 -14.32
C PHE A 240 0.02 -9.39 -13.69
N GLY A 241 0.42 -9.28 -12.42
CA GLY A 241 0.48 -8.02 -11.68
C GLY A 241 -0.89 -7.43 -11.34
N HIS A 242 -1.92 -8.27 -11.35
CA HIS A 242 -3.29 -7.94 -10.94
C HIS A 242 -3.49 -8.35 -9.48
N GLU A 243 -4.32 -7.61 -8.76
CA GLU A 243 -4.61 -7.85 -7.35
C GLU A 243 -6.08 -8.18 -7.14
N TRP A 244 -6.34 -9.22 -6.36
CA TRP A 244 -7.68 -9.67 -5.97
C TRP A 244 -7.75 -9.67 -4.44
N GLU A 245 -8.76 -9.03 -3.87
CA GLU A 245 -9.03 -9.04 -2.43
C GLU A 245 -10.50 -9.41 -2.23
N ASN A 246 -10.73 -10.35 -1.31
CA ASN A 246 -12.05 -10.82 -0.92
C ASN A 246 -12.17 -10.68 0.59
N HIS A 247 -13.06 -9.83 1.05
CA HIS A 247 -13.34 -9.65 2.47
C HIS A 247 -14.72 -10.21 2.79
N PHE A 248 -14.78 -11.08 3.79
CA PHE A 248 -16.01 -11.60 4.40
C PHE A 248 -16.17 -10.91 5.75
N LEU A 249 -17.25 -10.17 5.90
CA LEU A 249 -17.52 -9.35 7.08
C LEU A 249 -18.64 -9.99 7.90
N TRP A 250 -18.56 -9.86 9.22
CA TRP A 250 -19.67 -10.17 10.12
C TRP A 250 -19.74 -9.16 11.27
N ASP A 251 -20.95 -8.89 11.70
CA ASP A 251 -21.29 -8.03 12.84
C ASP A 251 -22.66 -8.50 13.35
N GLY A 252 -22.69 -9.16 14.50
CA GLY A 252 -23.93 -9.75 15.00
C GLY A 252 -24.92 -8.74 15.60
N ASP A 253 -24.51 -7.49 15.82
CA ASP A 253 -25.36 -6.42 16.36
C ASP A 253 -26.14 -5.67 15.26
N ARG A 254 -25.79 -5.93 13.99
CA ARG A 254 -26.46 -5.36 12.82
C ARG A 254 -27.63 -6.22 12.37
N ASN A 255 -28.63 -5.58 11.75
CA ASN A 255 -29.77 -6.27 11.14
C ASN A 255 -29.35 -7.31 10.09
N THR A 256 -28.36 -6.96 9.25
CA THR A 256 -27.76 -7.89 8.30
C THR A 256 -26.39 -8.28 8.82
N LYS A 257 -26.28 -9.48 9.39
CA LYS A 257 -25.12 -9.87 10.21
C LYS A 257 -23.86 -10.19 9.43
N THR A 258 -23.96 -10.36 8.13
CA THR A 258 -22.85 -10.74 7.27
C THR A 258 -22.78 -9.84 6.05
N GLY A 259 -21.61 -9.82 5.43
CA GLY A 259 -21.40 -9.06 4.22
C GLY A 259 -20.15 -9.48 3.47
N TYR A 260 -19.99 -8.90 2.29
CA TYR A 260 -18.89 -9.20 1.39
C TYR A 260 -18.38 -7.93 0.71
N GLU A 261 -17.07 -7.83 0.60
CA GLU A 261 -16.36 -6.83 -0.18
C GLU A 261 -15.41 -7.53 -1.16
N GLY A 262 -15.55 -7.24 -2.45
CA GLY A 262 -14.64 -7.71 -3.49
C GLY A 262 -13.92 -6.52 -4.11
N ILE A 263 -12.60 -6.58 -4.18
CA ILE A 263 -11.78 -5.54 -4.79
C ILE A 263 -10.83 -6.15 -5.82
N TYR A 264 -10.80 -5.56 -7.00
CA TYR A 264 -9.90 -5.94 -8.07
C TYR A 264 -9.08 -4.74 -8.51
N ARG A 265 -7.74 -4.87 -8.55
CA ARG A 265 -6.82 -3.80 -8.97
C ARG A 265 -5.92 -4.25 -10.11
N ILE A 266 -5.61 -3.31 -11.00
CA ILE A 266 -4.60 -3.43 -12.05
C ILE A 266 -3.64 -2.26 -11.89
N ASN A 267 -2.36 -2.54 -11.68
CA ASN A 267 -1.36 -1.48 -11.42
C ASN A 267 -0.88 -0.76 -12.68
N ASN A 268 -0.89 -1.43 -13.83
CA ASN A 268 -0.44 -0.84 -15.08
C ASN A 268 -1.16 -1.49 -16.26
N MET A 269 -2.24 -0.86 -16.71
CA MET A 269 -3.00 -1.33 -17.86
C MET A 269 -2.17 -1.20 -19.14
N TRP A 270 -1.68 -2.33 -19.66
CA TRP A 270 -0.97 -2.44 -20.93
C TRP A 270 0.28 -1.56 -21.10
N GLY A 271 0.93 -1.14 -20.00
CA GLY A 271 2.12 -0.27 -20.06
C GLY A 271 1.82 1.23 -20.09
N SER A 272 0.56 1.63 -19.94
CA SER A 272 0.14 3.04 -19.92
C SER A 272 0.34 3.75 -18.59
N PHE A 273 0.69 2.99 -17.53
CA PHE A 273 0.71 3.43 -16.12
C PHE A 273 -0.65 3.96 -15.64
N ILE A 274 -1.74 3.50 -16.28
CA ILE A 274 -3.10 3.66 -15.77
C ILE A 274 -3.33 2.56 -14.75
N HIS A 275 -3.58 2.97 -13.51
CA HIS A 275 -4.06 2.13 -12.43
C HIS A 275 -5.59 2.03 -12.53
N ALA A 276 -6.14 0.84 -12.37
CA ALA A 276 -7.58 0.63 -12.29
C ALA A 276 -7.95 -0.10 -11.01
N ARG A 277 -9.10 0.24 -10.43
CA ARG A 277 -9.70 -0.43 -9.28
C ARG A 277 -11.20 -0.56 -9.49
N LEU A 278 -11.69 -1.78 -9.35
CA LEU A 278 -13.11 -2.10 -9.23
C LEU A 278 -13.38 -2.46 -7.77
N ASN A 279 -14.44 -1.91 -7.20
CA ASN A 279 -14.90 -2.27 -5.86
C ASN A 279 -16.37 -2.66 -5.90
N TYR A 280 -16.68 -3.75 -5.20
CA TYR A 280 -18.04 -4.17 -4.88
C TYR A 280 -18.12 -4.37 -3.37
N TYR A 281 -19.11 -3.77 -2.73
CA TYR A 281 -19.34 -3.89 -1.31
C TYR A 281 -20.82 -4.10 -1.07
N HIS A 282 -21.16 -5.11 -0.27
CA HIS A 282 -22.50 -5.37 0.19
C HIS A 282 -22.44 -5.96 1.59
N ALA A 283 -22.67 -5.12 2.59
CA ALA A 283 -22.66 -5.52 4.00
C ALA A 283 -23.51 -4.54 4.82
N PHE A 284 -24.14 -5.04 5.88
CA PHE A 284 -24.79 -4.20 6.90
C PHE A 284 -25.85 -3.23 6.35
N GLY A 285 -26.56 -3.63 5.29
CA GLY A 285 -27.57 -2.82 4.60
C GLY A 285 -27.00 -1.85 3.56
N ARG A 286 -25.68 -1.63 3.54
CA ARG A 286 -25.01 -0.73 2.61
C ARG A 286 -24.54 -1.50 1.36
N LYS A 287 -24.76 -0.89 0.18
CA LYS A 287 -24.24 -1.37 -1.10
C LYS A 287 -23.41 -0.28 -1.77
N ASN A 288 -22.26 -0.65 -2.31
CA ASN A 288 -21.38 0.28 -3.01
C ASN A 288 -20.72 -0.42 -4.20
N TYR A 289 -20.83 0.20 -5.36
CA TYR A 289 -20.16 -0.20 -6.58
C TYR A 289 -19.30 0.96 -7.04
N GLY A 290 -18.03 0.71 -7.33
CA GLY A 290 -17.16 1.77 -7.82
C GLY A 290 -16.14 1.30 -8.83
N LEU A 291 -15.87 2.22 -9.75
CA LEU A 291 -14.79 2.16 -10.72
C LEU A 291 -13.88 3.36 -10.47
N TYR A 292 -12.59 3.10 -10.38
CA TYR A 292 -11.55 4.11 -10.28
C TYR A 292 -10.47 3.80 -11.29
N MET A 293 -10.11 4.77 -12.11
CA MET A 293 -8.99 4.71 -13.03
C MET A 293 -8.14 5.95 -12.85
N ASN A 294 -6.82 5.80 -12.80
CA ASN A 294 -5.94 6.92 -12.50
C ASN A 294 -4.54 6.72 -13.07
N ARG A 295 -4.01 7.75 -13.70
CA ARG A 295 -2.63 7.84 -14.17
C ARG A 295 -1.97 9.02 -13.48
N ASN A 296 -0.96 8.75 -12.66
CA ASN A 296 -0.21 9.78 -11.95
C ASN A 296 0.93 10.35 -12.80
N PHE A 297 1.45 11.51 -12.40
CA PHE A 297 2.71 12.03 -12.93
C PHE A 297 3.91 11.24 -12.38
N LEU A 298 4.17 10.07 -12.95
CA LEU A 298 5.17 9.10 -12.49
C LEU A 298 6.59 9.66 -12.41
N THR A 299 6.95 10.48 -13.40
CA THR A 299 8.26 11.12 -13.52
C THR A 299 8.09 12.61 -13.82
N PRO A 300 9.10 13.48 -13.57
CA PRO A 300 9.06 14.88 -13.95
C PRO A 300 8.82 15.10 -15.46
N ARG A 301 9.20 14.11 -16.29
CA ARG A 301 9.02 14.12 -17.75
C ARG A 301 7.62 13.68 -18.19
N THR A 302 6.82 13.08 -17.31
CA THR A 302 5.46 12.64 -17.64
C THR A 302 4.62 13.88 -17.97
N ARG A 303 4.10 13.95 -19.19
CA ARG A 303 3.40 15.15 -19.70
C ARG A 303 1.96 15.26 -19.27
N TYR A 304 1.24 14.15 -19.20
CA TYR A 304 -0.18 14.11 -18.92
C TYR A 304 -0.47 13.12 -17.81
N ALA A 305 -1.40 13.50 -16.95
CA ALA A 305 -1.94 12.70 -15.88
C ALA A 305 -3.44 12.98 -15.78
N GLY A 306 -4.17 12.06 -15.16
CA GLY A 306 -5.60 12.21 -15.01
C GLY A 306 -6.24 11.00 -14.37
N GLY A 307 -7.47 11.18 -13.91
CA GLY A 307 -8.21 10.13 -13.27
C GLY A 307 -9.70 10.31 -13.39
N LEU A 308 -10.38 9.20 -13.18
CA LEU A 308 -11.81 9.04 -13.24
C LEU A 308 -12.23 8.15 -12.08
N GLN A 309 -13.23 8.61 -11.33
CA GLN A 309 -13.91 7.81 -10.32
C GLN A 309 -15.41 7.92 -10.54
N VAL A 310 -16.08 6.78 -10.55
CA VAL A 310 -17.54 6.71 -10.50
C VAL A 310 -17.90 5.73 -9.40
N ARG A 311 -18.78 6.13 -8.49
CA ARG A 311 -19.23 5.31 -7.38
C ARG A 311 -20.72 5.50 -7.18
N TYR A 312 -21.45 4.40 -7.12
CA TYR A 312 -22.82 4.37 -6.64
C TYR A 312 -22.84 3.86 -5.21
N VAL A 313 -23.57 4.53 -4.33
CA VAL A 313 -23.75 4.12 -2.95
C VAL A 313 -25.23 4.12 -2.62
N HIS A 314 -25.68 2.99 -2.06
CA HIS A 314 -26.95 2.84 -1.36
C HIS A 314 -26.63 2.61 0.11
N ASP A 315 -27.24 3.40 0.98
CA ASP A 315 -26.99 3.38 2.41
C ASP A 315 -28.28 3.69 3.17
N PHE A 316 -28.25 3.49 4.48
CA PHE A 316 -29.33 3.86 5.39
C PHE A 316 -28.80 4.82 6.44
N ILE A 317 -29.58 5.85 6.73
CA ILE A 317 -29.27 6.81 7.80
C ILE A 317 -30.31 6.66 8.92
N PRO A 318 -29.92 6.76 10.20
CA PRO A 318 -30.89 6.82 11.27
C PRO A 318 -31.73 8.10 11.12
N ASN A 319 -33.06 7.97 11.23
CA ASN A 319 -33.97 9.11 11.30
C ASN A 319 -34.53 9.20 12.74
N ASP A 320 -34.08 10.20 13.48
CA ASP A 320 -34.44 10.38 14.89
C ASP A 320 -35.91 10.80 15.09
N SER A 321 -36.57 11.31 14.04
CA SER A 321 -37.96 11.78 14.12
C SER A 321 -38.97 10.65 13.98
N THR A 322 -38.70 9.69 13.08
CA THR A 322 -39.57 8.53 12.84
C THR A 322 -39.10 7.27 13.56
N GLY A 323 -37.83 7.25 14.02
CA GLY A 323 -37.17 6.07 14.58
C GLY A 323 -36.85 4.99 13.55
N LEU A 324 -37.20 5.20 12.27
CA LEU A 324 -36.97 4.26 11.18
C LEU A 324 -35.79 4.70 10.32
N PRO A 325 -34.89 3.79 9.92
CA PRO A 325 -33.81 4.15 9.00
C PRO A 325 -34.36 4.67 7.67
N GLU A 326 -33.77 5.75 7.16
CA GLU A 326 -34.14 6.35 5.90
C GLU A 326 -33.10 6.03 4.82
N GLU A 327 -33.59 5.72 3.62
CA GLU A 327 -32.74 5.34 2.50
C GLU A 327 -32.02 6.54 1.89
N VAL A 328 -30.73 6.36 1.62
CA VAL A 328 -29.89 7.34 0.93
C VAL A 328 -29.18 6.69 -0.25
N ASP A 329 -29.48 7.18 -1.43
CA ASP A 329 -28.84 6.80 -2.69
C ASP A 329 -28.12 7.99 -3.29
N TYR A 330 -26.85 7.81 -3.65
CA TYR A 330 -26.12 8.83 -4.38
C TYR A 330 -25.12 8.25 -5.36
N THR A 331 -24.85 9.03 -6.41
CA THR A 331 -23.77 8.78 -7.36
C THR A 331 -22.70 9.84 -7.20
N TYR A 332 -21.48 9.39 -6.91
CA TYR A 332 -20.28 10.20 -6.85
C TYR A 332 -19.48 10.03 -8.13
N GLN A 333 -19.15 11.15 -8.78
CA GLN A 333 -18.36 11.22 -10.00
C GLN A 333 -17.22 12.20 -9.78
N ASP A 334 -16.04 11.84 -10.26
CA ASP A 334 -14.84 12.64 -10.08
C ASP A 334 -13.94 12.45 -11.28
N TYR A 335 -13.67 13.54 -11.99
CA TYR A 335 -12.84 13.55 -13.17
C TYR A 335 -11.78 14.62 -12.99
N TRP A 336 -10.52 14.26 -13.22
CA TRP A 336 -9.45 15.24 -13.21
C TRP A 336 -8.46 14.97 -14.34
N MET A 337 -7.86 16.03 -14.84
CA MET A 337 -6.82 15.98 -15.84
C MET A 337 -5.79 17.06 -15.57
N GLY A 338 -4.52 16.73 -15.77
CA GLY A 338 -3.43 17.66 -15.62
C GLY A 338 -2.40 17.53 -16.72
N ARG A 339 -1.70 18.64 -16.97
CA ARG A 339 -0.55 18.71 -17.85
C ARG A 339 0.66 19.26 -17.10
N SER A 340 1.78 18.56 -17.23
CA SER A 340 3.07 18.92 -16.66
C SER A 340 3.99 19.50 -17.73
N PHE A 341 4.71 20.54 -17.36
CA PHE A 341 5.71 21.25 -18.14
C PHE A 341 7.03 21.15 -17.40
N LEU A 342 7.97 20.42 -17.99
CA LEU A 342 9.32 20.32 -17.44
C LEU A 342 10.02 21.67 -17.61
N LEU A 343 10.42 22.29 -16.49
CA LEU A 343 11.10 23.58 -16.49
C LEU A 343 12.61 23.40 -16.60
N ASN A 344 13.18 22.52 -15.78
CA ASN A 344 14.60 22.22 -15.80
C ASN A 344 14.85 20.71 -15.62
N PRO A 345 15.40 20.00 -16.63
CA PRO A 345 15.73 18.58 -16.53
C PRO A 345 16.77 18.25 -15.46
N GLY A 346 17.76 19.13 -15.24
CA GLY A 346 18.88 18.90 -14.32
C GLY A 346 18.44 18.96 -12.86
N ASN A 347 17.64 19.96 -12.51
CA ASN A 347 17.08 20.12 -11.16
C ASN A 347 15.74 19.40 -10.97
N ARG A 348 15.22 18.72 -12.02
CA ARG A 348 13.93 17.99 -11.99
C ARG A 348 12.75 18.86 -11.54
N SER A 349 12.76 20.14 -11.92
CA SER A 349 11.65 21.05 -11.64
C SER A 349 10.62 21.01 -12.76
N ARG A 350 9.34 21.00 -12.38
CA ARG A 350 8.20 21.05 -13.28
C ARG A 350 7.13 21.99 -12.77
N PHE A 351 6.35 22.51 -13.70
CA PHE A 351 5.11 23.22 -13.45
C PHE A 351 3.94 22.37 -13.94
N VAL A 352 2.87 22.29 -13.18
CA VAL A 352 1.69 21.47 -13.49
C VAL A 352 0.46 22.36 -13.44
N MET A 353 -0.39 22.23 -14.43
CA MET A 353 -1.74 22.79 -14.44
C MET A 353 -2.73 21.65 -14.46
N ALA A 354 -3.74 21.68 -13.58
CA ALA A 354 -4.78 20.67 -13.55
C ALA A 354 -6.17 21.25 -13.33
N GLY A 355 -7.16 20.55 -13.83
CA GLY A 355 -8.58 20.81 -13.58
C GLY A 355 -9.25 19.55 -13.05
N ARG A 356 -10.21 19.73 -12.15
CA ARG A 356 -11.01 18.64 -11.56
C ARG A 356 -12.47 19.04 -11.49
N PHE A 357 -13.34 18.10 -11.83
CA PHE A 357 -14.78 18.20 -11.68
C PHE A 357 -15.25 17.07 -10.77
N VAL A 358 -15.97 17.43 -9.72
CA VAL A 358 -16.57 16.48 -8.78
C VAL A 358 -18.07 16.71 -8.77
N SER A 359 -18.85 15.66 -8.96
CA SER A 359 -20.31 15.69 -8.82
C SER A 359 -20.74 14.67 -7.80
N ASN A 360 -21.54 15.10 -6.84
CA ASN A 360 -22.19 14.22 -5.89
C ASN A 360 -23.71 14.40 -6.04
N ARG A 361 -24.32 13.54 -6.85
CA ARG A 361 -25.73 13.60 -7.17
C ARG A 361 -26.53 12.69 -6.25
N MET A 362 -27.43 13.28 -5.49
CA MET A 362 -28.34 12.56 -4.60
C MET A 362 -29.57 12.11 -5.39
N ILE A 363 -29.93 10.83 -5.24
CA ILE A 363 -31.06 10.19 -5.94
C ILE A 363 -32.21 9.97 -4.95
N ARG A 364 -31.90 9.38 -3.79
CA ARG A 364 -32.80 9.24 -2.64
C ARG A 364 -32.14 9.85 -1.42
N ARG A 365 -32.91 10.58 -0.61
CA ARG A 365 -32.41 11.34 0.54
C ARG A 365 -33.59 11.83 1.40
N PRO A 366 -33.32 12.18 2.66
CA PRO A 366 -34.29 12.86 3.52
C PRO A 366 -34.73 14.21 2.97
N GLU A 367 -35.80 14.75 3.53
CA GLU A 367 -36.21 16.13 3.28
C GLU A 367 -35.10 17.10 3.70
N ILE A 368 -34.65 17.92 2.75
CA ILE A 368 -33.57 18.88 2.92
C ILE A 368 -34.10 20.31 2.88
N THR A 369 -33.44 21.20 3.62
CA THR A 369 -33.69 22.65 3.55
C THR A 369 -32.37 23.37 3.29
N ARG A 370 -32.41 24.67 3.01
CA ARG A 370 -31.19 25.46 2.81
C ARG A 370 -30.20 25.39 3.99
N THR A 371 -30.69 25.18 5.20
CA THR A 371 -29.90 25.19 6.44
C THR A 371 -29.79 23.82 7.13
N SER A 372 -30.55 22.82 6.72
CA SER A 372 -30.52 21.46 7.28
C SER A 372 -29.95 20.45 6.29
N PHE A 373 -29.35 19.37 6.78
CA PHE A 373 -28.96 18.22 5.94
C PHE A 373 -28.03 18.55 4.74
N TYR A 374 -27.13 19.53 4.91
CA TYR A 374 -26.16 19.96 3.87
C TYR A 374 -25.40 18.81 3.19
N LYS A 375 -25.07 17.76 3.95
CA LYS A 375 -24.38 16.55 3.46
C LYS A 375 -25.15 15.81 2.36
N TYR A 376 -26.47 15.95 2.32
CA TYR A 376 -27.39 15.29 1.39
C TYR A 376 -27.88 16.23 0.28
N HIS A 377 -27.24 17.38 0.10
CA HIS A 377 -27.49 18.24 -1.05
C HIS A 377 -26.74 17.73 -2.28
N THR A 378 -27.33 17.94 -3.45
CA THR A 378 -26.62 17.67 -4.71
C THR A 378 -25.64 18.80 -4.96
N ARG A 379 -24.36 18.45 -5.11
CA ARG A 379 -23.28 19.43 -5.30
C ARG A 379 -22.40 19.08 -6.48
N ASN A 380 -21.98 20.12 -7.19
CA ASN A 380 -20.98 20.06 -8.25
C ASN A 380 -19.84 21.00 -7.89
N MET A 381 -18.62 20.53 -7.97
CA MET A 381 -17.43 21.31 -7.65
C MET A 381 -16.48 21.30 -8.83
N VAL A 382 -16.04 22.48 -9.24
CA VAL A 382 -14.98 22.68 -10.24
C VAL A 382 -13.77 23.24 -9.52
N LEU A 383 -12.63 22.56 -9.64
CA LEU A 383 -11.35 23.00 -9.08
C LEU A 383 -10.33 23.18 -10.21
N GLY A 384 -9.49 24.19 -10.07
CA GLY A 384 -8.26 24.37 -10.83
C GLY A 384 -7.07 24.42 -9.89
N SER A 385 -5.95 23.85 -10.30
CA SER A 385 -4.70 23.92 -9.55
C SER A 385 -3.50 24.27 -10.43
N LEU A 386 -2.58 25.03 -9.83
CA LEU A 386 -1.27 25.35 -10.36
C LEU A 386 -0.23 24.85 -9.36
N THR A 387 0.67 23.98 -9.82
CA THR A 387 1.65 23.34 -8.94
C THR A 387 3.05 23.52 -9.50
N TYR A 388 3.96 24.06 -8.70
CA TYR A 388 5.40 23.96 -8.93
C TYR A 388 5.95 22.82 -8.08
N SER A 389 6.67 21.89 -8.68
CA SER A 389 7.30 20.79 -7.94
C SER A 389 8.72 20.53 -8.43
N ARG A 390 9.62 20.31 -7.47
CA ARG A 390 10.98 19.84 -7.67
C ARG A 390 11.15 18.58 -6.84
N GLU A 391 11.46 17.46 -7.47
CA GLU A 391 11.48 16.16 -6.79
C GLU A 391 12.73 15.36 -7.15
N ASN A 392 13.46 14.93 -6.11
CA ASN A 392 14.61 14.05 -6.19
C ASN A 392 14.39 12.85 -5.26
N PHE A 393 15.19 11.80 -5.43
CA PHE A 393 15.09 10.58 -4.64
C PHE A 393 16.47 10.12 -4.16
N PHE A 394 16.52 9.50 -3.00
CA PHE A 394 17.65 8.67 -2.58
C PHE A 394 17.14 7.31 -2.10
N SER A 395 17.94 6.28 -2.29
CA SER A 395 17.60 4.92 -1.87
C SER A 395 18.22 4.62 -0.51
N SER A 396 17.42 4.06 0.39
CA SER A 396 17.81 3.62 1.73
C SER A 396 17.24 2.23 2.04
N ARG A 397 17.58 1.67 3.20
CA ARG A 397 16.99 0.45 3.76
C ARG A 397 16.69 0.67 5.24
N LEU A 398 15.72 -0.06 5.78
CA LEU A 398 15.37 -0.07 7.21
C LEU A 398 14.84 1.27 7.78
N ILE A 399 14.27 2.16 6.96
CA ILE A 399 13.59 3.36 7.48
C ILE A 399 12.15 3.02 7.86
N TYR A 400 11.39 2.35 6.99
CA TYR A 400 10.01 1.95 7.27
C TYR A 400 9.81 0.44 7.29
N ASN A 401 10.54 -0.31 6.47
CA ASN A 401 10.34 -1.74 6.27
C ASN A 401 11.66 -2.52 6.39
N TYR A 402 11.59 -3.66 7.05
CA TYR A 402 12.70 -4.60 7.10
C TYR A 402 12.89 -5.29 5.74
N GLY A 403 14.11 -5.22 5.19
CA GLY A 403 14.53 -6.02 4.02
C GLY A 403 14.12 -5.51 2.64
N ARG A 404 13.49 -4.33 2.52
CA ARG A 404 13.13 -3.69 1.24
C ARG A 404 13.99 -2.45 0.98
N THR A 405 14.36 -2.21 -0.29
CA THR A 405 15.01 -0.95 -0.69
C THR A 405 13.94 0.14 -0.83
N GLU A 406 14.06 1.20 -0.04
CA GLU A 406 13.10 2.30 0.06
C GLU A 406 13.62 3.52 -0.70
N ASP A 407 12.78 4.11 -1.55
CA ASP A 407 13.11 5.37 -2.23
C ASP A 407 12.39 6.53 -1.55
N ILE A 408 13.18 7.40 -0.92
CA ILE A 408 12.65 8.56 -0.22
C ILE A 408 12.70 9.77 -1.14
N SER A 409 11.53 10.34 -1.43
CA SER A 409 11.40 11.60 -2.16
C SER A 409 11.79 12.78 -1.28
N TYR A 410 12.53 13.73 -1.84
CA TYR A 410 12.80 15.02 -1.21
C TYR A 410 12.76 16.14 -2.25
N GLY A 411 12.44 17.36 -1.82
CA GLY A 411 12.42 18.52 -2.70
C GLY A 411 11.47 19.62 -2.25
N THR A 412 10.81 20.25 -3.21
CA THR A 412 9.95 21.42 -2.97
C THR A 412 8.65 21.27 -3.74
N LEU A 413 7.53 21.48 -3.06
CA LEU A 413 6.19 21.48 -3.64
C LEU A 413 5.51 22.78 -3.23
N VAL A 414 5.01 23.53 -4.21
CA VAL A 414 4.17 24.70 -4.02
C VAL A 414 2.94 24.49 -4.86
N GLU A 415 1.76 24.47 -4.23
CA GLU A 415 0.49 24.24 -4.89
C GLU A 415 -0.49 25.37 -4.54
N LEU A 416 -1.13 25.92 -5.56
CA LEU A 416 -2.24 26.83 -5.43
C LEU A 416 -3.46 26.17 -6.07
N THR A 417 -4.49 25.94 -5.26
CA THR A 417 -5.74 25.30 -5.69
C THR A 417 -6.92 26.17 -5.31
N GLY A 418 -7.85 26.36 -6.24
CA GLY A 418 -9.05 27.15 -6.04
C GLY A 418 -10.18 26.67 -6.93
N GLY A 419 -11.41 27.04 -6.60
CA GLY A 419 -12.56 26.64 -7.39
C GLY A 419 -13.89 27.05 -6.79
N LEU A 420 -14.95 26.52 -7.38
CA LEU A 420 -16.33 26.84 -7.06
C LEU A 420 -17.10 25.56 -6.75
N GLU A 421 -17.87 25.56 -5.66
CA GLU A 421 -18.86 24.52 -5.36
C GLU A 421 -20.25 25.12 -5.57
N ILE A 422 -20.97 24.59 -6.54
CA ILE A 422 -22.37 24.92 -6.79
C ILE A 422 -23.20 23.85 -6.08
N ASN A 423 -23.97 24.29 -5.11
CA ASN A 423 -24.89 23.45 -4.35
C ASN A 423 -26.34 23.78 -4.70
N GLU A 424 -27.25 22.86 -4.40
CA GLU A 424 -28.67 22.93 -4.76
C GLU A 424 -29.40 24.20 -4.29
N PHE A 425 -28.93 24.83 -3.21
CA PHE A 425 -29.54 26.05 -2.66
C PHE A 425 -28.62 27.28 -2.68
N ASN A 426 -27.35 27.14 -3.08
CA ASN A 426 -26.36 28.21 -3.11
C ASN A 426 -25.44 28.01 -4.31
N THR A 427 -25.35 29.03 -5.17
CA THR A 427 -24.39 29.12 -6.28
C THR A 427 -23.02 29.60 -5.84
#